data_AF-A0A336LV07-F1
#
_entry.id   AF-A0A336LV07-F1
#
_cell.length_a   1.000
_cell.length_b   1.000
_cell.length_c   1.000
_cell.angle_alpha   90.00
_cell.angle_beta   90.00
_cell.angle_gamma   90.00
#
_symmetry.space_group_name_H-M   'P 1'
#
loop_
_entity.id
_entity.type
_entity.pdbx_description
1 polymer ?
#
loop_
_entity_poly.entity_id
_entity_poly.type
_entity_poly.pdbx_seq_one_letter_code
_entity_poly.pdbx_strand_id
1 'polypeptide(L)'
;MKFLLLSLFLSVFAISSIFCTPLDQPKTIQKWKELKEKLEKVDPSKLSDLVFMNHLIQYNENYENKTKLLSGSARGEPQYLGCYKDHRRQRMFRGYAEKGSNAMHIDGCIDKCRLYKFAYAGVQSGDECYCGNAAPQAAYNAKLAESSCSYKCSSVAHRHEMCGGDWASSVYTTGYTVTRQDENGYVIGEHSSYSKNEWERH
;
A
#
# COMPACT_ATOMS: atom_id res chain seq x y z
N MET A 1 -4.32 -31.21 42.03
CA MET A 1 -4.08 -29.93 41.33
C MET A 1 -2.87 -29.98 40.37
N LYS A 2 -2.73 -31.01 39.52
CA LYS A 2 -1.66 -31.07 38.50
C LYS A 2 -2.15 -31.42 37.08
N PHE A 3 -3.45 -31.64 36.90
CA PHE A 3 -4.04 -31.99 35.61
C PHE A 3 -4.86 -30.87 34.93
N LEU A 4 -5.07 -29.73 35.61
CA LEU A 4 -5.80 -28.58 35.06
C LEU A 4 -4.91 -27.47 34.45
N LEU A 5 -3.58 -27.57 34.60
CA LEU A 5 -2.64 -26.58 34.08
C LEU A 5 -2.05 -26.94 32.72
N LEU A 6 -2.20 -28.19 32.25
CA LEU A 6 -1.63 -28.63 30.97
C LEU A 6 -2.57 -28.38 29.78
N SER A 7 -3.88 -28.21 29.99
CA SER A 7 -4.85 -27.93 28.91
C SER A 7 -4.89 -26.46 28.48
N LEU A 8 -4.41 -25.54 29.32
CA LEU A 8 -4.33 -24.11 29.00
C LEU A 8 -3.07 -23.73 28.21
N PHE A 9 -2.03 -24.57 28.19
CA PHE A 9 -0.82 -24.29 27.41
C PHE A 9 -0.92 -24.74 25.95
N LEU A 10 -1.74 -25.75 25.65
CA LEU A 10 -1.93 -26.24 24.27
C LEU A 10 -2.86 -25.35 23.43
N SER A 11 -3.71 -24.52 24.06
CA SER A 11 -4.55 -23.55 23.34
C SER A 11 -3.81 -22.27 22.96
N VAL A 12 -2.70 -21.94 23.63
CA VAL A 12 -1.90 -20.73 23.33
C VAL A 12 -1.04 -20.94 22.08
N PHE A 13 -0.52 -22.15 21.85
CA PHE A 13 0.29 -22.44 20.66
C PHE A 13 -0.52 -22.53 19.36
N ALA A 14 -1.78 -22.96 19.42
CA ALA A 14 -2.67 -23.00 18.25
C ALA A 14 -3.13 -21.61 17.76
N ILE A 15 -2.94 -20.57 18.55
CA ILE A 15 -3.27 -19.18 18.19
C ILE A 15 -2.10 -18.52 17.43
N SER A 16 -0.87 -19.03 17.56
CA SER A 16 0.32 -18.42 16.92
C SER A 16 0.40 -18.59 15.40
N SER A 17 -0.40 -19.49 14.81
CA SER A 17 -0.35 -19.84 13.39
C SER A 17 -1.56 -19.35 12.57
N ILE A 18 -2.49 -18.60 13.16
CA ILE A 18 -3.71 -18.11 12.47
C ILE A 18 -3.65 -16.60 12.16
N PHE A 19 -2.76 -15.82 12.78
CA PHE A 19 -2.71 -14.36 12.59
C PHE A 19 -1.69 -13.93 11.52
N CYS A 20 -2.02 -14.21 10.26
CA CYS A 20 -1.43 -13.52 9.11
C CYS A 20 -2.51 -13.07 8.12
N THR A 21 -3.66 -12.60 8.63
CA THR A 21 -4.63 -11.85 7.82
C THR A 21 -4.94 -10.49 8.46
N PRO A 22 -4.87 -9.39 7.69
CA PRO A 22 -5.20 -8.06 8.18
C PRO A 22 -6.72 -7.90 8.20
N LEU A 23 -7.38 -8.49 9.21
CA LEU A 23 -8.81 -8.30 9.47
C LEU A 23 -9.03 -8.01 10.97
N ASP A 24 -9.47 -6.78 11.25
CA ASP A 24 -10.14 -6.34 12.48
C ASP A 24 -9.30 -6.18 13.78
N GLN A 25 -8.12 -5.56 13.68
CA GLN A 25 -7.30 -5.12 14.83
C GLN A 25 -7.99 -4.18 15.84
N PRO A 26 -8.85 -3.18 15.48
CA PRO A 26 -9.33 -2.19 16.46
C PRO A 26 -10.24 -2.80 17.55
N LYS A 27 -11.02 -3.84 17.23
CA LYS A 27 -11.87 -4.53 18.22
C LYS A 27 -11.07 -5.36 19.22
N THR A 28 -9.88 -5.82 18.80
CA THR A 28 -8.99 -6.63 19.63
C THR A 28 -8.33 -5.75 20.71
N ILE A 29 -7.87 -4.55 20.35
CA ILE A 29 -7.25 -3.59 21.27
C ILE A 29 -8.23 -3.13 22.35
N GLN A 30 -9.48 -2.83 21.98
CA GLN A 30 -10.50 -2.44 22.95
C GLN A 30 -10.75 -3.53 23.99
N LYS A 31 -10.82 -4.80 23.53
CA LYS A 31 -11.00 -5.95 24.40
C LYS A 31 -9.81 -6.15 25.37
N TRP A 32 -8.58 -5.87 24.93
CA TRP A 32 -7.40 -5.90 25.80
C TRP A 32 -7.39 -4.76 26.83
N LYS A 33 -7.86 -3.55 26.45
CA LYS A 33 -8.00 -2.41 27.37
C LYS A 33 -9.01 -2.72 28.48
N GLU A 34 -10.16 -3.30 28.13
CA GLU A 34 -11.19 -3.72 29.10
C GLU A 34 -10.70 -4.85 30.02
N LEU A 35 -9.97 -5.82 29.46
CA LEU A 35 -9.41 -6.93 30.25
C LEU A 35 -8.34 -6.43 31.24
N LYS A 36 -7.51 -5.47 30.81
CA LYS A 36 -6.52 -4.82 31.67
C LYS A 36 -7.18 -4.10 32.85
N GLU A 37 -8.19 -3.28 32.58
CA GLU A 37 -8.93 -2.55 33.63
C GLU A 37 -9.60 -3.50 34.64
N LYS A 38 -10.11 -4.65 34.16
CA LYS A 38 -10.68 -5.69 35.02
C LYS A 38 -9.62 -6.40 35.85
N LEU A 39 -8.44 -6.66 35.31
CA LEU A 39 -7.35 -7.35 36.02
C LEU A 39 -6.68 -6.46 37.08
N GLU A 40 -6.51 -5.17 36.80
CA GLU A 40 -5.96 -4.19 37.76
C GLU A 40 -6.81 -4.07 39.04
N LYS A 41 -8.13 -4.27 38.94
CA LYS A 41 -9.06 -4.21 40.08
C LYS A 41 -9.07 -5.47 40.95
N VAL A 42 -8.52 -6.59 40.46
CA VAL A 42 -8.64 -7.91 41.12
C VAL A 42 -7.41 -8.29 41.93
N ASP A 43 -6.19 -7.98 41.48
CA ASP A 43 -4.96 -8.36 42.20
C ASP A 43 -3.73 -7.51 41.78
N PRO A 44 -3.26 -6.57 42.62
CA PRO A 44 -2.07 -5.75 42.34
C PRO A 44 -0.76 -6.53 42.23
N SER A 45 -0.70 -7.78 42.70
CA SER A 45 0.55 -8.57 42.70
C SER A 45 0.90 -9.19 41.34
N LYS A 46 -0.05 -9.20 40.39
CA LYS A 46 0.17 -9.66 38.99
C LYS A 46 0.72 -8.57 38.06
N LEU A 47 1.33 -7.53 38.64
CA LEU A 47 1.86 -6.36 37.94
C LEU A 47 2.93 -6.69 36.89
N SER A 48 3.61 -7.85 36.98
CA SER A 48 4.58 -8.30 35.97
C SER A 48 3.93 -8.66 34.63
N ASP A 49 2.72 -9.23 34.65
CA ASP A 49 1.97 -9.57 33.43
C ASP A 49 1.37 -8.30 32.78
N LEU A 50 1.12 -7.26 33.58
CA LEU A 50 0.70 -5.93 33.15
C LEU A 50 1.78 -5.17 32.35
N VAL A 51 3.07 -5.42 32.62
CA VAL A 51 4.18 -4.84 31.84
C VAL A 51 4.18 -5.37 30.42
N PHE A 52 3.99 -6.68 30.24
CA PHE A 52 3.91 -7.30 28.92
C PHE A 52 2.69 -6.80 28.14
N MET A 53 1.54 -6.69 28.82
CA MET A 53 0.32 -6.13 28.23
C MET A 53 0.46 -4.65 27.85
N ASN A 54 1.11 -3.84 28.67
CA ASN A 54 1.41 -2.44 28.35
C ASN A 54 2.32 -2.31 27.12
N HIS A 55 3.31 -3.18 26.99
CA HIS A 55 4.20 -3.18 25.84
C HIS A 55 3.47 -3.56 24.55
N LEU A 56 2.54 -4.53 24.60
CA LEU A 56 1.68 -4.87 23.47
C LEU A 56 0.70 -3.76 23.10
N ILE A 57 0.12 -3.08 24.10
CA ILE A 57 -0.76 -1.92 23.87
C ILE A 57 0.03 -0.77 23.24
N GLN A 58 1.19 -0.41 23.79
CA GLN A 58 2.05 0.64 23.25
C GLN A 58 2.53 0.32 21.82
N TYR A 59 2.91 -0.93 21.56
CA TYR A 59 3.31 -1.37 20.22
C TYR A 59 2.15 -1.23 19.21
N ASN A 60 0.94 -1.64 19.58
CA ASN A 60 -0.23 -1.53 18.73
C ASN A 60 -0.68 -0.08 18.53
N GLU A 61 -0.67 0.76 19.57
CA GLU A 61 -0.98 2.20 19.46
C GLU A 61 0.01 2.91 18.55
N ASN A 62 1.31 2.56 18.60
CA ASN A 62 2.31 3.08 17.68
C ASN A 62 2.04 2.64 16.23
N TYR A 63 1.61 1.40 16.01
CA TYR A 63 1.22 0.91 14.68
C TYR A 63 -0.02 1.64 14.16
N GLU A 64 -1.06 1.81 14.98
CA GLU A 64 -2.26 2.57 14.63
C GLU A 64 -1.92 4.03 14.30
N ASN A 65 -1.11 4.70 15.13
CA ASN A 65 -0.66 6.07 14.88
C ASN A 65 0.13 6.19 13.58
N LYS A 66 1.04 5.25 13.29
CA LYS A 66 1.78 5.20 12.03
C LYS A 66 0.85 4.98 10.82
N THR A 67 -0.22 4.21 10.98
CA THR A 67 -1.24 4.05 9.92
C THR A 67 -2.17 5.26 9.79
N LYS A 68 -2.42 6.00 10.88
CA LYS A 68 -3.22 7.24 10.89
C LYS A 68 -2.50 8.40 10.19
N LEU A 69 -1.18 8.49 10.36
CA LEU A 69 -0.32 9.44 9.63
C LEU A 69 -0.26 9.15 8.12
N LEU A 70 -0.67 7.94 7.68
CA LEU A 70 -0.77 7.51 6.29
C LEU A 70 -2.24 7.24 5.93
N SER A 71 -3.09 8.26 6.01
CA SER A 71 -4.41 8.20 5.39
C SER A 71 -4.26 8.49 3.89
N GLY A 72 -5.00 7.80 3.03
CA GLY A 72 -4.94 8.08 1.59
C GLY A 72 -6.28 7.80 0.95
N SER A 73 -6.57 8.53 -0.12
CA SER A 73 -7.91 8.58 -0.70
C SER A 73 -7.88 8.34 -2.20
N ALA A 74 -8.64 7.34 -2.66
CA ALA A 74 -8.93 7.11 -4.06
C ALA A 74 -10.11 7.99 -4.49
N ARG A 75 -9.85 9.29 -4.67
CA ARG A 75 -10.87 10.27 -5.07
C ARG A 75 -10.62 10.88 -6.45
N GLY A 76 -9.45 10.63 -7.05
CA GLY A 76 -9.11 11.14 -8.37
C GLY A 76 -9.45 10.17 -9.49
N GLU A 77 -9.74 10.73 -10.67
CA GLU A 77 -9.77 9.97 -11.92
C GLU A 77 -8.35 9.63 -12.40
N PRO A 78 -8.12 8.41 -12.93
CA PRO A 78 -6.84 8.07 -13.54
C PRO A 78 -6.53 8.95 -14.74
N GLN A 79 -5.26 9.30 -14.92
CA GLN A 79 -4.80 10.11 -16.06
C GLN A 79 -3.56 9.49 -16.70
N TYR A 80 -3.54 9.47 -18.03
CA TYR A 80 -2.35 9.08 -18.78
C TYR A 80 -1.30 10.19 -18.75
N LEU A 81 -0.07 9.85 -18.33
CA LEU A 81 1.04 10.79 -18.22
C LEU A 81 2.00 10.73 -19.43
N GLY A 82 1.95 9.64 -20.20
CA GLY A 82 2.78 9.42 -21.38
C GLY A 82 3.58 8.12 -21.34
N CYS A 83 4.36 7.93 -22.41
CA CYS A 83 5.32 6.84 -22.54
C CYS A 83 6.67 7.22 -21.93
N TYR A 84 7.25 6.36 -21.07
CA TYR A 84 8.51 6.64 -20.39
C TYR A 84 9.47 5.45 -20.44
N LYS A 85 10.77 5.75 -20.50
CA LYS A 85 11.82 4.75 -20.45
C LYS A 85 11.92 4.10 -19.06
N ASP A 86 12.05 2.78 -19.04
CA ASP A 86 12.31 1.99 -17.85
C ASP A 86 13.69 1.31 -17.94
N HIS A 87 14.21 0.82 -16.81
CA HIS A 87 15.58 0.27 -16.73
C HIS A 87 15.64 -1.00 -15.89
N ARG A 88 16.30 -2.03 -16.42
CA ARG A 88 16.45 -3.33 -15.73
C ARG A 88 16.99 -3.24 -14.30
N ARG A 89 17.98 -2.38 -14.06
CA ARG A 89 18.66 -2.24 -12.76
C ARG A 89 18.00 -1.20 -11.84
N GLN A 90 17.25 -0.28 -12.42
CA GLN A 90 16.63 0.84 -11.71
C GLN A 90 15.22 1.01 -12.24
N ARG A 91 14.34 0.06 -11.87
CA ARG A 91 12.94 0.10 -12.27
C ARG A 91 12.31 1.39 -11.80
N MET A 92 11.56 2.04 -12.69
CA MET A 92 10.80 3.25 -12.39
C MET A 92 9.88 3.04 -11.18
N PHE A 93 9.09 1.97 -11.23
CA PHE A 93 8.17 1.58 -10.16
C PHE A 93 8.71 0.35 -9.46
N ARG A 94 8.83 0.46 -8.12
CA ARG A 94 9.49 -0.51 -7.24
C ARG A 94 8.54 -1.06 -6.17
N GLY A 95 7.25 -0.79 -6.31
CA GLY A 95 6.21 -1.31 -5.42
C GLY A 95 5.78 -2.69 -5.86
N TYR A 96 4.50 -2.84 -6.19
CA TYR A 96 3.96 -4.09 -6.73
C TYR A 96 4.31 -4.27 -8.21
N ALA A 97 4.47 -5.53 -8.64
CA ALA A 97 4.61 -5.89 -10.04
C ALA A 97 3.92 -7.23 -10.34
N GLU A 98 3.31 -7.32 -11.51
CA GLU A 98 2.75 -8.53 -12.10
C GLU A 98 3.29 -8.66 -13.53
N LYS A 99 3.67 -9.87 -13.94
CA LYS A 99 4.31 -10.11 -15.23
C LYS A 99 3.70 -11.35 -15.88
N GLY A 100 3.66 -11.37 -17.21
CA GLY A 100 3.16 -12.53 -17.96
C GLY A 100 1.66 -12.78 -17.78
N SER A 101 0.89 -11.74 -17.45
CA SER A 101 -0.56 -11.88 -17.27
C SER A 101 -1.22 -11.94 -18.65
N ASN A 102 -2.02 -12.98 -18.91
CA ASN A 102 -2.82 -13.09 -20.14
C ASN A 102 -4.11 -12.25 -20.11
N ALA A 103 -4.41 -11.62 -18.98
CA ALA A 103 -5.57 -10.76 -18.77
C ALA A 103 -5.16 -9.28 -18.61
N MET A 104 -3.94 -8.92 -19.01
CA MET A 104 -3.43 -7.56 -18.87
C MET A 104 -4.18 -6.57 -19.76
N HIS A 105 -4.62 -5.47 -19.17
CA HIS A 105 -5.25 -4.30 -19.80
C HIS A 105 -5.06 -3.09 -18.87
N ILE A 106 -5.25 -1.87 -19.40
CA ILE A 106 -4.85 -0.63 -18.73
C ILE A 106 -5.62 -0.45 -17.41
N ASP A 107 -6.95 -0.49 -17.46
CA ASP A 107 -7.80 -0.26 -16.29
C ASP A 107 -7.56 -1.29 -15.18
N GLY A 108 -7.40 -2.56 -15.55
CA GLY A 108 -7.07 -3.62 -14.59
C GLY A 108 -5.76 -3.38 -13.85
N CYS A 109 -4.73 -2.82 -14.52
CA CYS A 109 -3.49 -2.46 -13.85
C CYS A 109 -3.68 -1.24 -12.92
N ILE A 110 -4.38 -0.21 -13.38
CA ILE A 110 -4.68 1.00 -12.60
C ILE A 110 -5.45 0.65 -11.33
N ASP A 111 -6.52 -0.12 -11.45
CA ASP A 111 -7.37 -0.54 -10.33
C ASP A 111 -6.60 -1.40 -9.34
N LYS A 112 -5.75 -2.30 -9.83
CA LYS A 112 -4.87 -3.10 -8.97
C LYS A 112 -3.90 -2.22 -8.19
N CYS A 113 -3.24 -1.28 -8.85
CA CYS A 113 -2.33 -0.33 -8.17
C CYS A 113 -3.07 0.55 -7.17
N ARG A 114 -4.28 1.03 -7.52
CA ARG A 114 -5.15 1.80 -6.63
C ARG A 114 -5.56 0.99 -5.40
N LEU A 115 -5.97 -0.27 -5.58
CA LEU A 115 -6.33 -1.18 -4.49
C LEU A 115 -5.16 -1.40 -3.52
N TYR A 116 -3.94 -1.49 -4.06
CA TYR A 116 -2.71 -1.56 -3.28
C TYR A 116 -2.17 -0.19 -2.83
N LYS A 117 -2.97 0.87 -2.92
CA LYS A 117 -2.63 2.21 -2.41
C LYS A 117 -1.38 2.82 -3.04
N PHE A 118 -1.14 2.55 -4.32
CA PHE A 118 -0.09 3.17 -5.11
C PHE A 118 -0.63 4.34 -5.93
N ALA A 119 0.12 5.44 -6.00
CA ALA A 119 -0.26 6.65 -6.73
C ALA A 119 -0.12 6.52 -8.27
N TYR A 120 0.72 5.61 -8.74
CA TYR A 120 1.01 5.40 -10.15
C TYR A 120 0.92 3.94 -10.55
N ALA A 121 0.48 3.74 -11.79
CA ALA A 121 0.49 2.48 -12.50
C ALA A 121 1.30 2.61 -13.80
N GLY A 122 1.98 1.54 -14.19
CA GLY A 122 2.72 1.45 -15.44
C GLY A 122 2.48 0.10 -16.09
N VAL A 123 2.08 0.10 -17.36
CA VAL A 123 1.97 -1.12 -18.17
C VAL A 123 3.16 -1.20 -19.13
N GLN A 124 3.73 -2.40 -19.26
CA GLN A 124 4.94 -2.64 -20.06
C GLN A 124 4.85 -4.00 -20.78
N SER A 125 5.52 -4.11 -21.94
CA SER A 125 5.66 -5.34 -22.71
C SER A 125 4.34 -6.02 -23.15
N GLY A 126 3.19 -5.36 -22.99
CA GLY A 126 1.87 -5.92 -23.31
C GLY A 126 1.23 -6.74 -22.19
N ASP A 127 2.02 -7.30 -21.27
CA ASP A 127 1.58 -8.30 -20.29
C ASP A 127 2.09 -8.05 -18.85
N GLU A 128 2.78 -6.94 -18.62
CA GLU A 128 3.29 -6.55 -17.31
C GLU A 128 2.59 -5.31 -16.74
N CYS A 129 2.36 -5.32 -15.43
CA CYS A 129 1.83 -4.21 -14.63
C CYS A 129 2.77 -3.89 -13.48
N TYR A 130 3.01 -2.60 -13.24
CA TYR A 130 3.88 -2.09 -12.19
C TYR A 130 3.21 -0.96 -11.42
N CYS A 131 3.37 -0.96 -10.10
CA CYS A 131 2.81 0.05 -9.21
C CYS A 131 3.90 0.77 -8.43
N GLY A 132 3.72 2.06 -8.21
CA GLY A 132 4.67 2.88 -7.48
C GLY A 132 4.07 4.15 -6.90
N ASN A 133 4.81 4.77 -5.99
CA ASN A 133 4.45 6.07 -5.39
C ASN A 133 5.35 7.22 -5.85
N ALA A 134 6.45 6.92 -6.53
CA ALA A 134 7.33 7.92 -7.12
C ALA A 134 6.87 8.20 -8.55
N ALA A 135 6.76 9.47 -8.91
CA ALA A 135 6.55 9.87 -10.31
C ALA A 135 7.76 9.46 -11.17
N PRO A 136 7.59 9.28 -12.50
CA PRO A 136 8.72 9.16 -13.43
C PRO A 136 9.70 10.33 -13.25
N GLN A 137 10.98 10.02 -13.03
CA GLN A 137 12.00 11.05 -12.81
C GLN A 137 12.69 11.38 -14.12
N ALA A 138 12.64 12.63 -14.59
CA ALA A 138 13.21 13.02 -15.89
C ALA A 138 14.70 12.62 -16.08
N ALA A 139 15.48 12.61 -14.99
CA ALA A 139 16.90 12.23 -15.01
C ALA A 139 17.17 10.77 -15.44
N TYR A 140 16.22 9.86 -15.19
CA TYR A 140 16.38 8.42 -15.45
C TYR A 140 15.27 7.88 -16.35
N ASN A 141 14.05 8.37 -16.20
CA ASN A 141 12.86 7.96 -16.94
C ASN A 141 12.51 9.02 -17.98
N ALA A 142 13.35 9.15 -19.01
CA ALA A 142 13.07 10.05 -20.12
C ALA A 142 11.70 9.75 -20.73
N LYS A 143 10.92 10.80 -21.01
CA LYS A 143 9.69 10.67 -21.78
C LYS A 143 10.06 10.28 -23.21
N LEU A 144 9.37 9.30 -23.76
CA LEU A 144 9.60 8.73 -25.08
C LEU A 144 8.49 9.16 -26.04
N ALA A 145 8.70 8.89 -27.33
CA ALA A 145 7.63 8.96 -28.31
C ALA A 145 6.58 7.88 -28.03
N GLU A 146 5.30 8.16 -28.31
CA GLU A 146 4.20 7.21 -28.09
C GLU A 146 4.38 5.91 -28.90
N SER A 147 5.11 5.97 -30.03
CA SER A 147 5.48 4.79 -30.81
C SER A 147 6.35 3.79 -30.06
N SER A 148 7.03 4.21 -28.97
CA SER A 148 7.75 3.28 -28.09
C SER A 148 6.83 2.50 -27.16
N CYS A 149 5.58 2.95 -26.99
CA CYS A 149 4.56 2.30 -26.16
C CYS A 149 3.40 1.77 -27.03
N SER A 150 3.72 0.97 -28.05
CA SER A 150 2.77 0.49 -29.06
C SER A 150 2.44 -1.00 -28.98
N TYR A 151 2.83 -1.69 -27.90
CA TYR A 151 2.53 -3.12 -27.74
C TYR A 151 1.09 -3.28 -27.31
N LYS A 152 0.37 -4.19 -27.97
CA LYS A 152 -1.01 -4.49 -27.60
C LYS A 152 -1.05 -5.16 -26.23
N CYS A 153 -2.07 -4.83 -25.47
CA CYS A 153 -2.37 -5.55 -24.23
C CYS A 153 -2.64 -7.04 -24.51
N SER A 154 -2.19 -7.90 -23.60
CA SER A 154 -2.30 -9.36 -23.76
C SER A 154 -3.74 -9.87 -23.63
N SER A 155 -4.59 -9.15 -22.87
CA SER A 155 -6.00 -9.47 -22.70
C SER A 155 -6.71 -9.51 -24.04
N VAL A 156 -7.39 -10.63 -24.30
CA VAL A 156 -8.13 -10.84 -25.55
C VAL A 156 -9.24 -9.80 -25.73
N ALA A 157 -9.93 -9.44 -24.65
CA ALA A 157 -11.02 -8.46 -24.68
C ALA A 157 -10.52 -7.02 -24.91
N HIS A 158 -9.25 -6.74 -24.59
CA HIS A 158 -8.68 -5.39 -24.59
C HIS A 158 -7.47 -5.24 -25.53
N ARG A 159 -7.32 -6.10 -26.54
CA ARG A 159 -6.16 -6.04 -27.49
C ARG A 159 -6.09 -4.76 -28.33
N HIS A 160 -7.11 -3.91 -28.28
CA HIS A 160 -7.13 -2.61 -28.94
C HIS A 160 -6.35 -1.54 -28.14
N GLU A 161 -6.14 -1.78 -26.85
CA GLU A 161 -5.34 -0.92 -25.96
C GLU A 161 -3.84 -1.15 -26.16
N MET A 162 -3.05 -0.13 -25.82
CA MET A 162 -1.59 -0.14 -25.89
C MET A 162 -0.98 -0.22 -24.49
N CYS A 163 -0.33 -1.34 -24.18
CA CYS A 163 0.25 -1.69 -22.89
C CYS A 163 1.79 -1.58 -22.88
N GLY A 164 2.31 -0.39 -23.22
CA GLY A 164 3.74 -0.09 -23.18
C GLY A 164 4.51 -0.68 -24.35
N GLY A 165 5.78 -1.01 -24.13
CA GLY A 165 6.70 -1.58 -25.12
C GLY A 165 7.94 -2.18 -24.47
N ASP A 166 8.99 -2.44 -25.27
CA ASP A 166 10.25 -2.97 -24.77
C ASP A 166 10.99 -1.91 -23.94
N TRP A 167 11.15 -2.17 -22.63
CA TRP A 167 11.69 -1.21 -21.66
C TRP A 167 11.05 0.19 -21.72
N ALA A 168 9.79 0.25 -22.17
CA ALA A 168 8.99 1.45 -22.28
C ALA A 168 7.65 1.21 -21.60
N SER A 169 7.29 2.09 -20.66
CA SER A 169 6.07 1.95 -19.86
C SER A 169 5.10 3.08 -20.19
N SER A 170 3.85 2.73 -20.50
CA SER A 170 2.74 3.69 -20.50
C SER A 170 2.36 3.95 -19.05
N VAL A 171 2.50 5.20 -18.59
CA VAL A 171 2.33 5.56 -17.17
C VAL A 171 1.02 6.29 -16.94
N TYR A 172 0.33 5.90 -15.87
CA TYR A 172 -0.94 6.47 -15.44
C TYR A 172 -0.89 6.89 -13.96
N THR A 173 -1.55 7.98 -13.60
CA THR A 173 -1.96 8.18 -12.21
C THR A 173 -3.08 7.21 -11.88
N THR A 174 -3.16 6.77 -10.63
CA THR A 174 -4.27 5.93 -10.16
C THR A 174 -5.38 6.75 -9.52
N GLY A 175 -5.19 8.05 -9.32
CA GLY A 175 -6.10 8.88 -8.52
C GLY A 175 -6.11 8.53 -7.01
N TYR A 176 -5.22 7.65 -6.57
CA TYR A 176 -4.93 7.45 -5.16
C TYR A 176 -3.96 8.54 -4.68
N THR A 177 -4.40 9.34 -3.72
CA THR A 177 -3.59 10.37 -3.08
C THR A 177 -3.12 9.88 -1.71
N VAL A 178 -1.82 9.93 -1.46
CA VAL A 178 -1.25 9.71 -0.13
C VAL A 178 -1.29 11.04 0.60
N THR A 179 -2.20 11.20 1.57
CA THR A 179 -2.19 12.37 2.44
C THR A 179 -1.36 12.04 3.67
N ARG A 180 -0.18 12.64 3.79
CA ARG A 180 0.53 12.59 5.08
C ARG A 180 -0.21 13.52 6.04
N GLN A 181 -0.69 12.97 7.14
CA GLN A 181 -1.17 13.78 8.26
C GLN A 181 -0.01 13.94 9.24
N ASP A 182 0.11 15.10 9.87
CA ASP A 182 0.94 15.26 11.06
C ASP A 182 0.22 14.72 12.31
N GLU A 183 0.91 14.76 13.46
CA GLU A 183 0.39 14.33 14.76
C GLU A 183 -0.85 15.12 15.23
N ASN A 184 -1.10 16.30 14.63
CA ASN A 184 -2.24 17.16 14.90
C ASN A 184 -3.38 16.99 13.87
N GLY A 185 -3.24 16.06 12.92
CA GLY A 185 -4.24 15.78 11.88
C GLY A 185 -4.23 16.79 10.72
N TYR A 186 -3.22 17.65 10.63
CA TYR A 186 -3.06 18.58 9.52
C TYR A 186 -2.44 17.84 8.32
N VAL A 187 -3.05 18.02 7.14
CA VAL A 187 -2.56 17.39 5.89
C VAL A 187 -1.29 18.13 5.44
N ILE A 188 -0.14 17.53 5.70
CA ILE A 188 1.17 18.01 5.25
C ILE A 188 1.43 17.52 3.82
N GLY A 189 0.80 18.21 2.86
CA GLY A 189 1.04 18.03 1.43
C GLY A 189 0.11 17.02 0.76
N GLU A 190 -0.85 17.53 -0.01
CA GLU A 190 -1.34 16.80 -1.17
C GLU A 190 -0.22 16.75 -2.21
N HIS A 191 0.54 15.65 -2.25
CA HIS A 191 1.23 15.31 -3.49
C HIS A 191 0.22 14.70 -4.46
N SER A 192 -0.80 15.48 -4.83
CA SER A 192 -1.36 15.34 -6.17
C SER A 192 -0.28 15.87 -7.10
N SER A 193 0.34 14.98 -7.85
CA SER A 193 1.24 15.34 -8.94
C SER A 193 0.45 15.94 -10.11
N TYR A 194 -0.37 16.95 -9.84
CA TYR A 194 -0.90 17.88 -10.82
C TYR A 194 -1.54 19.12 -10.15
N SER A 195 -0.74 19.91 -9.44
CA SER A 195 -1.01 21.35 -9.31
C SER A 195 -0.19 22.06 -10.39
N LYS A 196 -0.87 22.55 -11.42
CA LYS A 196 -0.30 23.45 -12.42
C LYS A 196 0.09 24.76 -11.73
N ASN A 197 1.35 25.15 -11.91
CA ASN A 197 1.85 26.52 -12.04
C ASN A 197 1.81 27.45 -10.80
N GLU A 198 2.77 27.27 -9.88
CA GLU A 198 3.20 28.36 -8.98
C GLU A 198 4.73 28.46 -8.88
N TRP A 199 5.41 28.54 -10.03
CA TRP A 199 6.85 28.90 -10.12
C TRP A 199 7.18 29.85 -11.28
N GLU A 200 6.19 30.48 -11.93
CA GLU A 200 6.40 31.54 -12.94
C GLU A 200 6.14 32.96 -12.40
N ARG A 201 6.21 33.16 -11.08
CA ARG A 201 6.29 34.49 -10.47
C ARG A 201 7.51 34.52 -9.56
N HIS A 202 8.66 34.87 -10.12
CA HIS A 202 9.70 35.75 -9.58
C HIS A 202 10.93 35.73 -10.48
#